data_AF-A0A661MMB4-F1
#
_entry.id   AF-A0A661MMB4-F1
#
_cell.length_a   1.000
_cell.length_b   1.000
_cell.length_c   1.000
_cell.angle_alpha   90.00
_cell.angle_beta   90.00
_cell.angle_gamma   90.00
#
_symmetry.space_group_name_H-M   'P 1'
#
loop_
_entity.id
_entity.type
_entity.pdbx_description
1 polymer ?
#
loop_
_entity_poly.entity_id
_entity_poly.type
_entity_poly.pdbx_seq_one_letter_code
_entity_poly.pdbx_strand_id
1 'polypeptide(L)'
;MFLVMAGFLLCQWVHSSDAREKGGEMGENQSQEISLQAMIERVNDERQRAILSQFESTLQKGDTTFVTEYEDRYEIVVVHAPEDGYTGGAEGYSLDKETGKIEMLWHEHPMELPELD
;
A
#
# COMPACT_ATOMS: atom_id res chain seq x y z
N MET A 1 42.28 -54.01 16.70
CA MET A 1 41.78 -55.39 16.55
C MET A 1 40.43 -55.45 17.24
N PHE A 2 39.36 -55.52 16.42
CA PHE A 2 37.96 -55.93 16.70
C PHE A 2 37.14 -55.19 17.76
N LEU A 3 35.88 -54.81 17.58
CA LEU A 3 34.84 -54.99 16.53
C LEU A 3 33.81 -53.84 16.85
N VAL A 4 33.34 -52.98 15.92
CA VAL A 4 32.19 -53.19 14.99
C VAL A 4 30.89 -53.45 15.78
N MET A 5 29.70 -52.93 15.50
CA MET A 5 29.08 -51.96 14.57
C MET A 5 27.58 -51.89 14.99
N ALA A 6 26.85 -50.92 14.41
CA ALA A 6 25.42 -50.98 14.06
C ALA A 6 24.39 -50.98 15.21
N GLY A 7 23.17 -50.44 15.06
CA GLY A 7 22.43 -49.96 13.88
C GLY A 7 21.31 -48.99 14.32
N PHE A 8 20.92 -48.04 13.46
CA PHE A 8 19.77 -48.11 12.53
C PHE A 8 18.40 -48.19 13.25
N LEU A 9 17.65 -47.08 13.32
CA LEU A 9 16.63 -46.58 12.36
C LEU A 9 15.37 -47.46 12.27
N LEU A 10 14.20 -46.86 12.56
CA LEU A 10 12.87 -47.03 11.93
C LEU A 10 11.83 -46.25 12.79
N CYS A 11 11.27 -45.12 12.36
CA CYS A 11 10.10 -44.91 11.49
C CYS A 11 8.77 -45.55 11.96
N GLN A 12 7.68 -44.76 11.80
CA GLN A 12 6.22 -45.00 11.94
C GLN A 12 5.63 -44.34 13.19
N TRP A 13 4.94 -43.18 13.15
CA TRP A 13 3.82 -42.65 12.35
C TRP A 13 2.44 -43.30 12.64
N VAL A 14 1.56 -42.47 13.25
CA VAL A 14 0.09 -42.37 13.14
C VAL A 14 -0.84 -43.27 13.98
N HIS A 15 -1.55 -42.65 14.94
CA HIS A 15 -2.96 -42.20 14.82
C HIS A 15 -3.21 -41.08 15.88
N SER A 16 -3.66 -39.87 15.47
CA SER A 16 -5.07 -39.39 15.47
C SER A 16 -5.51 -38.98 16.89
N SER A 17 -6.12 -37.84 17.21
CA SER A 17 -6.48 -36.56 16.60
C SER A 17 -6.79 -35.65 17.81
N ASP A 18 -6.50 -34.36 17.74
CA ASP A 18 -7.53 -33.31 17.83
C ASP A 18 -6.96 -31.91 18.14
N ALA A 19 -7.36 -31.01 17.25
CA ALA A 19 -7.58 -29.58 17.44
C ALA A 19 -6.58 -28.81 18.30
N ARG A 20 -5.45 -28.46 17.67
CA ARG A 20 -4.71 -27.25 18.02
C ARG A 20 -5.38 -26.09 17.29
N GLU A 21 -6.32 -25.41 17.93
CA GLU A 21 -6.73 -24.07 17.52
C GLU A 21 -5.52 -23.14 17.66
N LYS A 22 -4.74 -23.03 16.59
CA LYS A 22 -3.88 -21.89 16.39
C LYS A 22 -4.80 -20.75 15.98
N GLY A 23 -5.15 -19.89 16.94
CA GLY A 23 -5.57 -18.53 16.63
C GLY A 23 -4.44 -17.90 15.84
N GLY A 24 -4.57 -17.91 14.52
CA GLY A 24 -3.77 -17.10 13.64
C GLY A 24 -4.19 -15.67 13.88
N GLU A 25 -3.37 -14.92 14.60
CA GLU A 25 -3.38 -13.46 14.51
C GLU A 25 -3.03 -13.14 13.05
N MET A 26 -4.06 -13.01 12.21
CA MET A 26 -3.96 -12.30 10.95
C MET A 26 -3.66 -10.86 11.35
N GLY A 27 -2.38 -10.52 11.39
CA GLY A 27 -1.94 -9.16 11.61
C GLY A 27 -2.64 -8.27 10.60
N GLU A 28 -3.52 -7.40 11.10
CA GLU A 28 -3.93 -6.21 10.37
C GLU A 28 -2.65 -5.45 10.05
N ASN A 29 -2.17 -5.62 8.82
CA ASN A 29 -1.13 -4.79 8.27
C ASN A 29 -1.78 -3.41 8.14
N GLN A 30 -1.68 -2.60 9.20
CA GLN A 30 -2.22 -1.26 9.23
C GLN A 30 -1.50 -0.47 8.15
N SER A 31 -2.14 -0.33 7.00
CA SER A 31 -1.67 0.50 5.90
C SER A 31 -1.62 1.93 6.42
N GLN A 32 -0.44 2.38 6.84
CA GLN A 32 -0.28 3.69 7.44
C GLN A 32 -0.31 4.74 6.32
N GLU A 33 -1.38 5.51 6.29
CA GLU A 33 -1.55 6.63 5.37
C GLU A 33 -0.51 7.72 5.67
N ILE A 34 0.29 8.09 4.67
CA ILE A 34 1.32 9.15 4.78
C ILE A 34 1.23 10.11 3.60
N SER A 35 1.75 11.33 3.74
CA SER A 35 1.78 12.27 2.60
C SER A 35 2.73 11.79 1.50
N LEU A 36 2.48 12.22 0.25
CA LEU A 36 3.34 11.87 -0.87
C LEU A 36 4.80 12.30 -0.65
N GLN A 37 5.01 13.50 -0.12
CA GLN A 37 6.35 14.00 0.16
C GLN A 37 7.09 13.15 1.21
N ALA A 38 6.39 12.75 2.29
CA ALA A 38 6.96 11.85 3.28
C ALA A 38 7.28 10.46 2.69
N MET A 39 6.47 9.97 1.75
CA MET A 39 6.75 8.72 1.03
C MET A 39 8.01 8.85 0.17
N ILE A 40 8.16 9.93 -0.59
CA ILE A 40 9.34 10.21 -1.42
C ILE A 40 10.63 10.20 -0.58
N GLU A 41 10.60 10.81 0.60
CA GLU A 41 11.73 10.84 1.53
C GLU A 41 12.05 9.47 2.15
N ARG A 42 11.04 8.62 2.36
CA ARG A 42 11.16 7.29 2.97
C ARG A 42 11.64 6.22 1.98
N VAL A 43 11.29 6.32 0.71
CA VAL A 43 11.61 5.30 -0.30
C VAL A 43 13.10 5.30 -0.60
N ASN A 44 13.75 4.14 -0.39
CA ASN A 44 15.18 3.96 -0.66
C ASN A 44 15.48 3.69 -2.13
N ASP A 45 14.53 3.11 -2.88
CA ASP A 45 14.70 2.80 -4.29
C ASP A 45 14.62 4.09 -5.12
N GLU A 46 15.74 4.44 -5.79
CA GLU A 46 15.85 5.69 -6.55
C GLU A 46 14.86 5.76 -7.72
N ARG A 47 14.51 4.62 -8.34
CA ARG A 47 13.56 4.57 -9.44
C ARG A 47 12.15 4.84 -8.93
N GLN A 48 11.75 4.19 -7.85
CA GLN A 48 10.44 4.42 -7.23
C GLN A 48 10.32 5.86 -6.72
N ARG A 49 11.39 6.41 -6.14
CA ARG A 49 11.45 7.82 -5.77
C ARG A 49 11.23 8.74 -6.98
N ALA A 50 11.90 8.47 -8.10
CA ALA A 50 11.72 9.25 -9.32
C ALA A 50 10.29 9.16 -9.87
N ILE A 51 9.65 7.99 -9.82
CA ILE A 51 8.25 7.79 -10.21
C ILE A 51 7.31 8.63 -9.33
N LEU A 52 7.49 8.58 -8.01
CA LEU A 52 6.67 9.35 -7.07
C LEU A 52 6.89 10.87 -7.24
N SER A 53 8.13 11.32 -7.42
CA SER A 53 8.44 12.73 -7.71
C SER A 53 7.88 13.18 -9.07
N GLN A 54 7.84 12.30 -10.07
CA GLN A 54 7.19 12.59 -11.34
C GLN A 54 5.68 12.79 -11.15
N PHE A 55 5.02 11.93 -10.37
CA PHE A 55 3.61 12.11 -10.02
C PHE A 55 3.39 13.40 -9.22
N GLU A 56 4.24 13.71 -8.23
CA GLU A 56 4.15 14.96 -7.45
C GLU A 56 4.18 16.19 -8.36
N SER A 57 4.96 16.16 -9.44
CA SER A 57 5.07 17.28 -10.38
C SER A 57 3.79 17.55 -11.19
N THR A 58 2.81 16.63 -11.20
CA THR A 58 1.51 16.83 -11.86
C THR A 58 0.46 17.47 -10.95
N LEU A 59 0.75 17.60 -9.65
CA LEU A 59 -0.19 18.12 -8.66
C LEU A 59 -0.29 19.64 -8.74
N GLN A 60 -1.47 20.15 -8.40
CA GLN A 60 -1.72 21.58 -8.32
C GLN A 60 -1.33 22.12 -6.95
N LYS A 61 -1.03 23.42 -6.91
CA LYS A 61 -0.73 24.09 -5.64
C LYS A 61 -1.99 24.09 -4.77
N GLY A 62 -1.89 23.50 -3.58
CA GLY A 62 -3.01 23.40 -2.63
C GLY A 62 -3.61 22.00 -2.56
N ASP A 63 -3.21 21.10 -3.45
CA ASP A 63 -3.60 19.68 -3.37
C ASP A 63 -3.02 19.05 -2.10
N THR A 64 -3.86 18.27 -1.42
CA THR A 64 -3.44 17.41 -0.32
C THR A 64 -3.37 15.97 -0.82
N THR A 65 -2.32 15.24 -0.42
CA THR A 65 -2.12 13.86 -0.86
C THR A 65 -2.02 12.89 0.29
N PHE A 66 -2.56 11.71 0.06
CA PHE A 66 -2.51 10.58 0.98
C PHE A 66 -2.05 9.36 0.19
N VAL A 67 -1.01 8.68 0.68
CA VAL A 67 -0.38 7.54 0.02
C VAL A 67 -0.51 6.32 0.90
N THR A 68 -1.00 5.25 0.28
CA THR A 68 -0.97 3.90 0.82
C THR A 68 0.03 3.07 0.03
N GLU A 69 0.95 2.41 0.73
CA GLU A 69 1.94 1.53 0.11
C GLU A 69 1.48 0.08 0.13
N TYR A 70 1.48 -0.55 -1.05
CA TYR A 70 1.31 -2.00 -1.22
C TYR A 70 2.62 -2.63 -1.72
N GLU A 71 2.66 -3.95 -1.82
CA GLU A 71 3.85 -4.67 -2.30
C GLU A 71 4.22 -4.29 -3.74
N ASP A 72 3.22 -4.21 -4.62
CA ASP A 72 3.35 -4.04 -6.07
C ASP A 72 3.03 -2.61 -6.56
N ARG A 73 2.34 -1.81 -5.75
CA ARG A 73 1.90 -0.46 -6.15
C ARG A 73 1.86 0.54 -5.00
N TYR A 74 1.70 1.81 -5.35
CA TYR A 74 1.20 2.85 -4.47
C TYR A 74 -0.25 3.17 -4.84
N GLU A 75 -1.11 3.38 -3.85
CA GLU A 75 -2.38 4.05 -4.08
C GLU A 75 -2.29 5.46 -3.52
N ILE A 76 -2.64 6.45 -4.35
CA ILE A 76 -2.51 7.87 -4.03
C ILE A 76 -3.89 8.49 -4.15
N VAL A 77 -4.36 9.10 -3.06
CA VAL A 77 -5.55 9.95 -3.06
C VAL A 77 -5.08 11.41 -3.13
N VAL A 78 -5.62 12.14 -4.09
CA VAL A 78 -5.42 13.58 -4.26
C VAL A 78 -6.73 14.27 -3.89
N VAL A 79 -6.67 15.24 -2.98
CA VAL A 79 -7.80 16.08 -2.60
C VAL A 79 -7.50 17.49 -3.04
N HIS A 80 -8.32 18.02 -3.94
CA HIS A 80 -8.17 19.36 -4.48
C HIS A 80 -8.75 20.39 -3.51
N ALA A 81 -8.13 21.57 -3.47
CA ALA A 81 -8.68 22.68 -2.72
C ALA A 81 -10.03 23.13 -3.31
N PRO A 82 -10.98 23.60 -2.49
CA PRO A 82 -12.19 24.23 -2.99
C PRO A 82 -11.86 25.51 -3.79
N GLU A 83 -12.65 25.76 -4.83
CA GLU A 83 -12.60 26.96 -5.67
C GLU A 83 -13.93 27.72 -5.56
N ASP A 84 -13.93 29.02 -5.86
CA ASP A 84 -15.06 29.95 -5.65
C ASP A 84 -16.43 29.36 -6.02
N GLY A 85 -17.25 29.07 -4.99
CA GLY A 85 -18.60 28.53 -5.14
C GLY A 85 -18.70 27.02 -5.30
N TYR A 86 -17.60 26.27 -5.18
CA TYR A 86 -17.55 24.81 -5.32
C TYR A 86 -16.76 24.13 -4.19
N THR A 87 -17.11 22.89 -3.86
CA THR A 87 -16.27 22.00 -3.06
C THR A 87 -14.99 21.67 -3.82
N GLY A 88 -13.97 21.20 -3.10
CA GLY A 88 -12.88 20.46 -3.74
C GLY A 88 -13.42 19.17 -4.37
N GLY A 89 -12.76 18.72 -5.43
CA GLY A 89 -12.89 17.34 -5.92
C GLY A 89 -11.83 16.44 -5.28
N ALA A 90 -11.90 15.15 -5.56
CA ALA A 90 -10.87 14.20 -5.16
C ALA A 90 -10.65 13.13 -6.23
N GLU A 91 -9.45 12.58 -6.27
CA GLU A 91 -9.08 11.57 -7.26
C GLU A 91 -8.26 10.47 -6.60
N GLY A 92 -8.48 9.23 -7.03
CA GLY A 92 -7.70 8.07 -6.62
C GLY A 92 -6.86 7.54 -7.77
N TYR A 93 -5.59 7.26 -7.50
CA TYR A 93 -4.65 6.72 -8.47
C TYR A 93 -3.98 5.46 -7.96
N SER A 94 -3.68 4.53 -8.86
CA SER A 94 -2.78 3.40 -8.69
C SER A 94 -1.49 3.68 -9.46
N LEU A 95 -0.36 3.46 -8.81
CA LEU A 95 0.97 3.70 -9.36
C LEU A 95 1.80 2.42 -9.24
N ASP A 96 2.00 1.74 -10.35
CA ASP A 96 2.73 0.45 -10.41
C ASP A 96 4.23 0.65 -10.11
N LYS A 97 4.76 -0.04 -9.11
CA LYS A 97 6.15 0.11 -8.65
C LYS A 97 7.16 -0.42 -9.66
N GLU A 98 6.77 -1.37 -10.51
CA GLU A 98 7.65 -2.02 -11.48
C GLU A 98 7.81 -1.19 -12.76
N THR A 99 6.70 -0.67 -13.27
CA THR A 99 6.58 -0.07 -14.60
C THR A 99 6.44 1.45 -14.54
N GLY A 100 6.06 2.00 -13.39
CA GLY A 100 5.71 3.42 -13.25
C GLY A 100 4.38 3.78 -13.93
N LYS A 101 3.58 2.79 -14.32
CA LYS A 101 2.27 3.04 -14.94
C LYS A 101 1.33 3.67 -13.92
N ILE A 102 0.66 4.73 -14.36
CA ILE A 102 -0.33 5.47 -13.57
C ILE A 102 -1.73 5.11 -14.09
N GLU A 103 -2.62 4.68 -13.20
CA GLU A 103 -4.01 4.39 -13.52
C GLU A 103 -4.93 5.15 -12.57
N MET A 104 -5.89 5.89 -13.10
CA MET A 104 -6.94 6.50 -12.29
C MET A 104 -7.94 5.42 -11.87
N LEU A 105 -8.17 5.28 -10.56
CA LEU A 105 -9.11 4.34 -9.97
C LEU A 105 -10.51 4.94 -9.87
N TRP A 106 -10.59 6.21 -9.45
CA TRP A 106 -11.84 6.94 -9.29
C TRP A 106 -11.61 8.45 -9.33
N HIS A 107 -12.67 9.21 -9.60
CA HIS A 107 -12.70 10.67 -9.63
C HIS A 107 -14.03 11.15 -9.05
N GLU A 108 -13.97 12.05 -8.07
CA GLU A 108 -15.08 12.76 -7.48
C GLU A 108 -15.04 14.22 -7.95
N HIS A 109 -16.10 14.64 -8.65
CA HIS A 109 -16.21 15.99 -9.18
C HIS A 109 -16.54 17.00 -8.07
N PRO A 110 -16.01 18.24 -8.16
CA PRO A 110 -16.47 19.38 -7.38
C PRO A 110 -18.00 19.56 -7.44
N MET A 111 -18.60 19.90 -6.31
CA MET A 111 -20.02 20.18 -6.17
C MET A 111 -20.24 21.66 -5.88
N GLU A 112 -21.26 22.27 -6.47
CA GLU A 112 -21.62 23.66 -6.19
C GLU A 112 -22.01 23.82 -4.70
N LEU A 113 -21.46 24.83 -4.04
CA LEU A 113 -21.80 25.18 -2.68
C LEU A 113 -23.09 26.01 -2.67
N PRO A 114 -24.00 25.79 -1.71
CA PRO A 114 -25.20 26.60 -1.60
C PRO A 114 -24.84 28.07 -1.32
N GLU A 115 -25.60 29.00 -1.92
CA GLU A 115 -25.53 30.42 -1.56
C GLU A 115 -25.84 30.56 -0.06
N LEU A 116 -24.93 31.20 0.68
CA LEU A 116 -25.17 31.54 2.08
C LEU A 116 -25.99 32.82 2.12
N ASP A 117 -27.31 32.68 2.33
CA ASP A 117 -28.25 33.80 2.61
C ASP A 117 -27.95 34.49 3.96
#